data_AF-A0A3L7SRI9-F1
#
_entry.id   AF-A0A3L7SRI9-F1
#
_cell.length_a   1.000
_cell.length_b   1.000
_cell.length_c   1.000
_cell.angle_alpha   90.00
_cell.angle_beta   90.00
_cell.angle_gamma   90.00
#
_symmetry.space_group_name_H-M   'P 1'
#
loop_
_entity.id
_entity.type
_entity.pdbx_description
1 polymer ?
#
loop_
_entity_poly.entity_id
_entity_poly.type
_entity_poly.pdbx_seq_one_letter_code
_entity_poly.pdbx_strand_id
1 'polypeptide(L)'
;MQLSAGIHAVEVHYFQGGGEWELEAEVRGGGMGSLALETVLVESEAALKAARDAKDPNDPDTLVVDEAKVFKGRKLFANLGCANCHRMNEGGEDVVSQLAANLAKPIGELKAGGCLAEKPAGWLPNYSLSQVQKKALETVLTSPKGPSDAEGRIRETMVTLNCLACHQRGKEGGPIEEFNTLFKTTQPEMGDEARVPPLLYLTGAKLRAPYLEKILAEGAKDRPYMLTRMPGFGKAASHLVAELKKADKLPAVPVVLEKESVAKVKSTGRFLTGATAFGCIKCHTFQGNRAEGVQGIDMTLMPVRLERDWFHAYVDRPQEIRPGTRMPTAFRDGKSILDDVLDGTASQQIEAMWVYLSDGPKARLPLGLQKQALALTPVGDPIIYRNFIEGAGARAIGVGYPEKVNLAFDANELRLALLWQDAFMDAAKHWTDRGVGFEGPLGEAIVPLAKGVGLARLKDAKEAWPTQTAREAGWKFGGYRLAEKGRPVFFYGDGKTAVEDGFTPLSGAKKGLTRVVTTKGESGLYLRVAVGKLEKKADGSYELDGLGIRAKGLIERGENERKELLLPLAEGATSIEYVW
;
A
#
# COMPACT_ATOMS: atom_id res chain seq x y z
N MET A 1 3.40 31.53 -6.20
CA MET A 1 2.28 32.23 -5.52
C MET A 1 2.64 32.39 -4.06
N GLN A 2 2.60 33.60 -3.50
CA GLN A 2 2.73 33.79 -2.05
C GLN A 2 1.33 33.67 -1.44
N LEU A 3 1.06 32.53 -0.80
CA LEU A 3 -0.17 32.30 -0.07
C LEU A 3 0.00 32.81 1.36
N SER A 4 -0.96 33.57 1.86
CA SER A 4 -1.03 33.88 3.29
C SER A 4 -1.34 32.61 4.09
N ALA A 5 -1.06 32.60 5.39
CA ALA A 5 -1.46 31.47 6.24
C ALA A 5 -3.01 31.36 6.24
N GLY A 6 -3.56 30.22 5.83
CA GLY A 6 -5.01 30.03 5.76
C GLY A 6 -5.47 29.01 4.72
N ILE A 7 -6.79 28.90 4.58
CA ILE A 7 -7.45 28.07 3.56
C ILE A 7 -7.60 28.91 2.30
N HIS A 8 -7.24 28.34 1.16
CA HIS A 8 -7.29 29.00 -0.14
C HIS A 8 -8.10 28.17 -1.11
N ALA A 9 -8.93 28.82 -1.90
CA ALA A 9 -9.60 28.17 -3.01
C ALA A 9 -8.56 27.78 -4.06
N VAL A 10 -8.59 26.51 -4.47
CA VAL A 10 -7.76 25.98 -5.55
C VAL A 10 -8.71 25.40 -6.58
N GLU A 11 -8.62 25.91 -7.80
CA GLU A 11 -9.40 25.40 -8.92
C GLU A 11 -8.43 24.73 -9.89
N VAL A 12 -8.66 23.45 -10.16
CA VAL A 12 -7.85 22.67 -11.09
C VAL A 12 -8.72 22.34 -12.30
N HIS A 13 -8.47 23.04 -13.40
CA HIS A 13 -9.13 22.78 -14.66
C HIS A 13 -8.38 21.69 -15.41
N TYR A 14 -9.05 20.56 -15.61
CA TYR A 14 -8.52 19.43 -16.35
C TYR A 14 -9.51 19.04 -17.44
N PHE A 15 -9.02 18.93 -18.67
CA PHE A 15 -9.81 18.56 -19.83
C PHE A 15 -9.25 17.27 -20.40
N GLN A 16 -10.10 16.24 -20.48
CA GLN A 16 -9.74 14.90 -20.91
C GLN A 16 -10.52 14.54 -22.18
N GLY A 17 -9.80 14.37 -23.29
CA GLY A 17 -10.38 14.07 -24.60
C GLY A 17 -10.48 12.59 -24.98
N GLY A 18 -10.05 11.65 -24.11
CA GLY A 18 -9.94 10.23 -24.52
C GLY A 18 -9.58 9.16 -23.48
N GLY A 19 -9.73 9.40 -22.16
CA GLY A 19 -9.48 8.36 -21.14
C GLY A 19 -8.00 8.14 -20.75
N GLU A 20 -7.77 7.46 -19.60
CA GLU A 20 -6.49 6.88 -19.13
C GLU A 20 -5.32 7.78 -18.69
N TRP A 21 -5.57 9.01 -18.26
CA TRP A 21 -4.53 9.84 -17.62
C TRP A 21 -4.99 10.22 -16.22
N GLU A 22 -4.09 10.09 -15.24
CA GLU A 22 -4.32 10.56 -13.88
C GLU A 22 -3.77 11.98 -13.73
N LEU A 23 -4.58 12.88 -13.19
CA LEU A 23 -4.15 14.21 -12.82
C LEU A 23 -3.65 14.18 -11.39
N GLU A 24 -2.33 14.09 -11.22
CA GLU A 24 -1.69 14.29 -9.92
C GLU A 24 -1.38 15.78 -9.76
N ALA A 25 -2.04 16.42 -8.80
CA ALA A 25 -1.72 17.78 -8.39
C ALA A 25 -0.92 17.72 -7.08
N GLU A 26 0.20 18.45 -7.00
CA GLU A 26 1.04 18.52 -5.80
C GLU A 26 1.19 19.98 -5.33
N VAL A 27 1.26 20.19 -4.02
CA VAL A 27 1.57 21.49 -3.41
C VAL A 27 3.01 21.48 -2.89
N ARG A 28 3.78 22.50 -3.27
CA ARG A 28 5.16 22.72 -2.81
C ARG A 28 5.28 24.09 -2.15
N GLY A 29 5.74 24.11 -0.90
CA GLY A 29 6.04 25.33 -0.14
C GLY A 29 7.53 25.50 0.11
N GLY A 30 7.98 26.73 0.39
CA GLY A 30 9.37 27.01 0.74
C GLY A 30 9.79 26.25 2.01
N GLY A 31 10.62 25.21 1.85
CA GLY A 31 11.11 24.38 2.95
C GLY A 31 10.31 23.10 3.26
N MET A 32 9.25 22.79 2.49
CA MET A 32 8.50 21.53 2.62
C MET A 32 8.72 20.60 1.42
N GLY A 33 8.61 19.29 1.64
CA GLY A 33 8.54 18.30 0.56
C GLY A 33 7.23 18.37 -0.22
N SER A 34 7.17 17.69 -1.37
CA SER A 34 5.93 17.60 -2.16
C SER A 34 4.84 16.86 -1.40
N LEU A 35 3.64 17.44 -1.36
CA LEU A 35 2.44 16.83 -0.80
C LEU A 35 1.39 16.73 -1.91
N ALA A 36 0.77 15.55 -2.07
CA ALA A 36 -0.35 15.39 -2.99
C ALA A 36 -1.50 16.30 -2.55
N LEU A 37 -2.04 17.09 -3.48
CA LEU A 37 -3.04 18.13 -3.22
C LEU A 37 -4.28 17.53 -2.53
N GLU A 38 -4.70 16.33 -2.93
CA GLU A 38 -5.81 15.57 -2.33
C GLU A 38 -5.66 15.34 -0.81
N THR A 39 -4.44 15.30 -0.28
CA THR A 39 -4.19 15.11 1.16
C THR A 39 -4.46 16.36 1.99
N VAL A 40 -4.61 17.51 1.31
CA VAL A 40 -4.79 18.84 1.91
C VAL A 40 -6.00 19.59 1.31
N LEU A 41 -6.84 18.90 0.55
CA LEU A 41 -8.03 19.45 -0.12
C LEU A 41 -9.30 18.99 0.60
N VAL A 42 -10.32 19.83 0.55
CA VAL A 42 -11.65 19.57 1.09
C VAL A 42 -12.66 19.86 -0.02
N GLU A 43 -13.60 18.94 -0.25
CA GLU A 43 -14.46 18.94 -1.44
C GLU A 43 -15.43 20.13 -1.54
N SER A 44 -15.71 20.83 -0.43
CA SER A 44 -16.46 22.09 -0.44
C SER A 44 -16.28 22.87 0.87
N GLU A 45 -16.62 24.16 0.87
CA GLU A 45 -16.73 24.94 2.11
C GLU A 45 -17.72 24.29 3.11
N ALA A 46 -18.77 23.64 2.63
CA ALA A 46 -19.73 22.91 3.45
C ALA A 46 -19.12 21.62 4.05
N ALA A 47 -18.31 20.88 3.28
CA ALA A 47 -17.59 19.70 3.76
C ALA A 47 -16.46 20.06 4.74
N LEU A 48 -15.80 21.20 4.53
CA LEU A 48 -14.85 21.76 5.48
C LEU A 48 -15.53 22.15 6.80
N LYS A 49 -16.73 22.75 6.71
CA LYS A 49 -17.55 23.09 7.87
C LYS A 49 -18.03 21.82 8.58
N ALA A 50 -18.51 20.82 7.83
CA ALA A 50 -18.92 19.52 8.36
C ALA A 50 -17.76 18.69 8.95
N ALA A 51 -16.54 18.78 8.41
CA ALA A 51 -15.36 18.11 8.97
C ALA A 51 -14.80 18.83 10.21
N ARG A 52 -14.95 20.17 10.29
CA ARG A 52 -14.71 20.95 11.51
C ARG A 52 -15.78 20.71 12.57
N ASP A 53 -17.02 20.47 12.13
CA ASP A 53 -18.21 20.33 12.98
C ASP A 53 -18.62 18.88 13.22
N ALA A 54 -17.90 17.89 12.67
CA ALA A 54 -18.03 16.47 13.02
C ALA A 54 -17.34 16.19 14.37
N LYS A 55 -17.78 16.94 15.37
CA LYS A 55 -17.82 16.52 16.75
C LYS A 55 -19.19 15.89 16.90
N ASP A 56 -19.26 14.57 17.01
CA ASP A 56 -20.49 13.96 17.51
C ASP A 56 -20.77 14.63 18.87
N PRO A 57 -21.87 15.39 19.02
CA PRO A 57 -22.17 16.06 20.28
C PRO A 57 -22.41 15.06 21.43
N ASN A 58 -22.55 13.77 21.11
CA ASN A 58 -22.63 12.66 22.06
C ASN A 58 -21.32 11.85 22.17
N ASP A 59 -20.26 12.19 21.44
CA ASP A 59 -18.94 11.62 21.67
C ASP A 59 -18.42 12.19 23.01
N PRO A 60 -18.22 11.34 24.04
CA PRO A 60 -17.72 11.80 25.34
C PRO A 60 -16.34 12.46 25.27
N ASP A 61 -15.58 12.25 24.18
CA ASP A 61 -14.26 12.87 23.94
C ASP A 61 -14.35 14.19 23.15
N THR A 62 -15.55 14.63 22.75
CA THR A 62 -15.78 15.93 22.13
C THR A 62 -15.52 17.06 23.13
N LEU A 63 -14.34 17.69 23.03
CA LEU A 63 -14.01 18.85 23.84
C LEU A 63 -14.70 20.12 23.30
N VAL A 64 -15.77 20.59 23.96
CA VAL A 64 -16.32 21.93 23.71
C VAL A 64 -15.39 22.97 24.31
N VAL A 65 -14.83 23.83 23.46
CA VAL A 65 -13.85 24.85 23.87
C VAL A 65 -14.59 25.98 24.58
N ASP A 66 -14.41 26.07 25.88
CA ASP A 66 -14.89 27.16 26.73
C ASP A 66 -13.74 28.13 26.95
N GLU A 67 -13.87 29.36 26.42
CA GLU A 67 -12.80 30.37 26.46
C GLU A 67 -12.35 30.72 27.89
N ALA A 68 -13.27 30.71 28.86
CA ALA A 68 -12.93 30.97 30.25
C ALA A 68 -12.13 29.81 30.84
N LYS A 69 -12.47 28.56 30.50
CA LYS A 69 -11.68 27.38 30.89
C LYS A 69 -10.32 27.34 30.18
N VAL A 70 -10.23 27.73 28.92
CA VAL A 70 -8.96 27.86 28.20
C VAL A 70 -8.06 28.87 28.89
N PHE A 71 -8.57 30.07 29.20
CA PHE A 71 -7.82 31.09 29.91
C PHE A 71 -7.38 30.64 31.30
N LYS A 72 -8.26 29.97 32.05
CA LYS A 72 -7.93 29.39 33.35
C LYS A 72 -6.87 28.30 33.22
N GLY A 73 -6.98 27.43 32.22
CA GLY A 73 -6.03 26.37 31.90
C GLY A 73 -4.64 26.91 31.60
N ARG A 74 -4.54 27.99 30.80
CA ARG A 74 -3.27 28.71 30.53
C ARG A 74 -2.60 29.15 31.82
N LYS A 75 -3.34 29.83 32.71
CA LYS A 75 -2.80 30.26 34.01
C LYS A 75 -2.36 29.08 34.87
N LEU A 76 -3.15 28.01 34.92
CA LEU A 76 -2.81 26.82 35.68
C LEU A 76 -1.56 26.11 35.13
N PHE A 77 -1.36 26.06 33.82
CA PHE A 77 -0.18 25.44 33.20
C PHE A 77 1.13 26.09 33.66
N ALA A 78 1.16 27.43 33.77
CA ALA A 78 2.29 28.16 34.31
C ALA A 78 2.39 28.02 35.84
N ASN A 79 1.28 28.19 36.56
CA ASN A 79 1.27 28.27 38.03
C ASN A 79 1.51 26.94 38.73
N LEU A 80 1.02 25.83 38.16
CA LEU A 80 1.22 24.48 38.70
C LEU A 80 2.60 23.91 38.32
N GLY A 81 3.39 24.65 37.53
CA GLY A 81 4.72 24.24 37.12
C GLY A 81 4.76 23.22 35.99
N CYS A 82 3.67 23.03 35.23
CA CYS A 82 3.66 22.14 34.06
C CYS A 82 4.74 22.54 33.04
N ALA A 83 4.95 23.85 32.89
CA ALA A 83 6.00 24.43 32.06
C ALA A 83 7.44 24.09 32.49
N ASN A 84 7.66 23.52 33.68
CA ASN A 84 8.99 23.02 34.09
C ASN A 84 9.42 21.78 33.29
N CYS A 85 8.45 21.02 32.76
CA CYS A 85 8.72 19.75 32.05
C CYS A 85 8.10 19.72 30.64
N HIS A 86 7.00 20.43 30.41
CA HIS A 86 6.32 20.48 29.12
C HIS A 86 6.54 21.82 28.44
N ARG A 87 7.09 21.80 27.22
CA ARG A 87 7.24 23.01 26.42
C ARG A 87 5.92 23.36 25.75
N MET A 88 5.46 24.59 25.95
CA MET A 88 4.29 25.15 25.26
C MET A 88 4.69 26.53 24.73
N ASN A 89 4.41 26.77 23.45
CA ASN A 89 4.64 28.07 22.83
C ASN A 89 3.32 28.83 22.71
N GLU A 90 3.32 30.09 23.13
CA GLU A 90 2.18 30.99 23.00
C GLU A 90 2.68 32.33 22.43
N GLY A 91 2.17 32.71 21.25
CA GLY A 91 2.54 33.98 20.61
C GLY A 91 4.01 34.09 20.18
N GLY A 92 4.72 32.97 20.00
CA GLY A 92 6.14 32.96 19.64
C GLY A 92 7.08 32.85 20.84
N GLU A 93 6.56 32.93 22.07
CA GLU A 93 7.35 32.79 23.31
C GLU A 93 7.01 31.48 24.04
N ASP A 94 8.01 30.90 24.71
CA ASP A 94 7.79 29.71 25.55
C ASP A 94 7.14 30.14 26.87
N VAL A 95 6.05 29.46 27.25
CA VAL A 95 5.40 29.68 28.55
C VAL A 95 6.37 29.28 29.66
N VAL A 96 6.64 30.21 30.58
CA VAL A 96 7.55 29.98 31.71
C VAL A 96 6.76 29.56 32.95
N SER A 97 7.27 28.59 33.69
CA SER A 97 6.70 28.19 34.99
C SER A 97 6.77 29.33 36.00
N GLN A 98 5.65 29.59 36.67
CA GLN A 98 5.56 30.51 37.80
C GLN A 98 5.67 29.78 39.15
N LEU A 99 5.79 28.46 39.14
CA LEU A 99 6.10 27.68 40.33
C LEU A 99 7.53 27.98 40.75
N ALA A 100 7.71 28.46 41.98
CA ALA A 100 9.01 28.89 42.49
C ALA A 100 10.03 27.75 42.43
N ALA A 101 11.21 28.01 41.84
CA ALA A 101 12.26 27.02 41.58
C ALA A 101 12.82 26.30 42.83
N ASN A 102 12.54 26.86 44.01
CA ASN A 102 13.00 26.47 45.33
C ASN A 102 12.02 25.56 46.11
N LEU A 103 10.94 25.09 45.50
CA LEU A 103 10.02 24.12 46.12
C LEU A 103 10.56 22.67 46.13
N ALA A 104 11.42 22.31 45.17
CA ALA A 104 12.02 20.99 45.09
C ALA A 104 13.46 21.01 45.61
N LYS A 105 13.75 20.17 46.61
CA LYS A 105 15.12 19.95 47.06
C LYS A 105 15.91 19.19 45.98
N PRO A 106 17.23 19.45 45.83
CA PRO A 106 18.09 18.61 45.01
C PRO A 106 17.94 17.12 45.37
N ILE A 107 18.04 16.23 44.39
CA ILE A 107 17.82 14.78 44.62
C ILE A 107 18.72 14.20 45.73
N GLY A 108 19.94 14.73 45.89
CA GLY A 108 20.87 14.35 46.97
C GLY A 108 20.48 14.81 48.38
N GLU A 109 19.51 15.71 48.50
CA GLU A 109 18.97 16.19 49.78
C GLU A 109 17.62 15.56 50.14
N LEU A 110 17.06 14.76 49.23
CA LEU A 110 15.82 14.03 49.47
C LEU A 110 16.09 12.86 50.42
N LYS A 111 15.14 12.59 51.32
CA LYS A 111 15.18 11.50 52.29
C LYS A 111 13.95 10.61 52.12
N ALA A 112 14.04 9.36 52.56
CA ALA A 112 12.90 8.46 52.64
C ALA A 112 11.78 9.07 53.51
N GLY A 113 10.52 8.79 53.17
CA GLY A 113 9.32 9.40 53.74
C GLY A 113 8.48 10.16 52.71
N GLY A 114 7.53 10.97 53.16
CA GLY A 114 6.63 11.71 52.28
C GLY A 114 5.83 10.77 51.37
N CYS A 115 5.94 10.95 50.05
CA CYS A 115 5.29 10.11 49.04
C CYS A 115 5.74 8.63 49.06
N LEU A 116 6.88 8.32 49.70
CA LEU A 116 7.38 6.95 49.88
C LEU A 116 6.93 6.30 51.18
N ALA A 117 6.26 7.02 52.08
CA ALA A 117 5.78 6.46 53.34
C ALA A 117 4.79 5.29 53.11
N GLU A 118 4.61 4.42 54.10
CA GLU A 118 3.57 3.37 54.05
C GLU A 118 2.18 3.98 53.86
N LYS A 119 1.92 5.10 54.55
CA LYS A 119 0.71 5.90 54.44
C LYS A 119 1.08 7.38 54.30
N PRO A 120 1.21 7.91 53.07
CA PRO A 120 1.46 9.33 52.85
C PRO A 120 0.37 10.20 53.48
N ALA A 121 0.73 11.42 53.90
CA ALA A 121 -0.25 12.41 54.37
C ALA A 121 -1.26 12.73 53.26
N GLY A 122 -2.52 13.05 53.62
CA GLY A 122 -3.60 13.21 52.64
C GLY A 122 -3.43 14.33 51.60
N TRP A 123 -2.49 15.25 51.81
CA TRP A 123 -2.14 16.32 50.87
C TRP A 123 -0.97 15.95 49.95
N LEU A 124 -0.30 14.82 50.18
CA LEU A 124 0.78 14.31 49.34
C LEU A 124 0.24 13.31 48.31
N PRO A 125 0.81 13.27 47.09
CA PRO A 125 0.47 12.25 46.11
C PRO A 125 0.72 10.82 46.62
N ASN A 126 -0.24 9.92 46.42
CA ASN A 126 -0.11 8.49 46.72
C ASN A 126 -0.04 7.69 45.41
N TYR A 127 1.18 7.32 45.01
CA TYR A 127 1.45 6.65 43.73
C TYR A 127 1.20 5.13 43.72
N SER A 128 0.61 4.55 44.78
CA SER A 128 0.35 3.10 44.88
C SER A 128 1.58 2.22 44.61
N LEU A 129 2.76 2.66 45.03
CA LEU A 129 4.02 1.95 44.81
C LEU A 129 4.07 0.64 45.61
N SER A 130 4.51 -0.45 44.96
CA SER A 130 4.80 -1.71 45.65
C SER A 130 5.97 -1.57 46.61
N GLN A 131 6.07 -2.49 47.58
CA GLN A 131 7.19 -2.49 48.54
C GLN A 131 8.56 -2.61 47.87
N VAL A 132 8.64 -3.36 46.77
CA VAL A 132 9.88 -3.50 45.96
C VAL A 132 10.27 -2.16 45.35
N GLN A 133 9.31 -1.43 44.76
CA GLN A 133 9.55 -0.11 44.17
C GLN A 133 9.94 0.94 45.22
N LYS A 134 9.27 0.95 46.38
CA LYS A 134 9.62 1.85 47.50
C LYS A 134 11.05 1.63 47.94
N LYS A 135 11.44 0.37 48.23
CA LYS A 135 12.80 0.02 48.63
C LYS A 135 13.85 0.38 47.57
N ALA A 136 13.53 0.20 46.29
CA ALA A 136 14.43 0.58 45.20
C ALA A 136 14.65 2.11 45.16
N LEU A 137 13.58 2.90 45.28
CA LEU A 137 13.66 4.36 45.32
C LEU A 137 14.44 4.85 46.55
N GLU A 138 14.15 4.30 47.73
CA GLU A 138 14.88 4.62 48.96
C GLU A 138 16.38 4.32 48.83
N THR A 139 16.74 3.20 48.20
CA THR A 139 18.14 2.85 47.94
C THR A 139 18.81 3.90 47.06
N VAL A 140 18.16 4.34 45.97
CA VAL A 140 18.69 5.39 45.09
C VAL A 140 18.86 6.72 45.83
N LEU A 141 17.93 7.09 46.71
CA LEU A 141 18.00 8.33 47.48
C LEU A 141 19.20 8.38 48.44
N THR A 142 19.75 7.24 48.88
CA THR A 142 20.95 7.22 49.73
C THR A 142 22.23 7.62 48.99
N SER A 143 22.29 7.40 47.68
CA SER A 143 23.44 7.77 46.84
C SER A 143 22.97 7.97 45.40
N PRO A 144 22.30 9.10 45.10
CA PRO A 144 21.78 9.35 43.77
C PRO A 144 22.96 9.59 42.82
N LYS A 145 23.22 8.60 41.96
CA LYS A 145 24.25 8.66 40.92
C LYS A 145 23.58 8.50 39.57
N GLY A 146 23.85 9.46 38.68
CA GLY A 146 23.50 9.32 37.27
C GLY A 146 24.37 8.25 36.58
N PRO A 147 23.99 7.85 35.37
CA PRO A 147 24.78 6.90 34.59
C PRO A 147 26.19 7.43 34.28
N SER A 148 27.20 6.59 34.52
CA SER A 148 28.61 6.96 34.32
C SER A 148 29.13 6.59 32.92
N ASP A 149 28.55 5.56 32.29
CA ASP A 149 28.94 5.06 30.97
C ASP A 149 27.87 5.30 29.90
N ALA A 150 28.22 4.96 28.65
CA ALA A 150 27.33 5.17 27.51
C ALA A 150 26.06 4.32 27.60
N GLU A 151 26.19 3.05 28.02
CA GLU A 151 25.05 2.14 28.10
C GLU A 151 24.05 2.60 29.18
N GLY A 152 24.52 3.09 30.32
CA GLY A 152 23.68 3.69 31.34
C GLY A 152 22.92 4.92 30.84
N ARG A 153 23.57 5.82 30.08
CA ARG A 153 22.93 7.02 29.50
C ARG A 153 21.90 6.65 28.42
N ILE A 154 22.22 5.64 27.60
CA ILE A 154 21.27 5.07 26.62
C ILE A 154 20.04 4.53 27.35
N ARG A 155 20.25 3.67 28.35
CA ARG A 155 19.19 3.04 29.13
C ARG A 155 18.30 4.06 29.82
N GLU A 156 18.89 5.04 30.49
CA GLU A 156 18.16 6.13 31.16
C GLU A 156 17.24 6.85 30.16
N THR A 157 17.76 7.20 28.99
CA THR A 157 16.98 7.88 27.96
C THR A 157 15.88 6.99 27.38
N MET A 158 16.17 5.71 27.10
CA MET A 158 15.18 4.77 26.55
C MET A 158 14.04 4.49 27.53
N VAL A 159 14.31 4.46 28.84
CA VAL A 159 13.27 4.37 29.87
C VAL A 159 12.47 5.68 29.94
N THR A 160 13.17 6.83 29.97
CA THR A 160 12.54 8.16 30.06
C THR A 160 11.60 8.45 28.89
N LEU A 161 12.01 8.08 27.67
CA LEU A 161 11.22 8.26 26.44
C LEU A 161 10.34 7.05 26.10
N ASN A 162 10.23 6.09 27.02
CA ASN A 162 9.42 4.88 26.90
C ASN A 162 9.70 4.04 25.64
N CYS A 163 10.92 4.09 25.12
CA CYS A 163 11.32 3.30 23.95
C CYS A 163 11.17 1.78 24.21
N LEU A 164 11.42 1.36 25.45
CA LEU A 164 11.42 -0.05 25.85
C LEU A 164 10.04 -0.70 25.93
N ALA A 165 8.95 0.08 25.84
CA ALA A 165 7.59 -0.48 25.72
C ALA A 165 7.35 -1.16 24.35
N CYS A 166 8.06 -0.69 23.32
CA CYS A 166 7.94 -1.20 21.95
C CYS A 166 9.18 -1.98 21.53
N HIS A 167 10.36 -1.51 21.94
CA HIS A 167 11.63 -2.04 21.53
C HIS A 167 12.30 -2.84 22.65
N GLN A 168 13.05 -3.87 22.27
CA GLN A 168 13.92 -4.58 23.19
C GLN A 168 15.39 -4.20 22.92
N ARG A 169 16.16 -3.96 23.98
CA ARG A 169 17.63 -3.82 23.93
C ARG A 169 18.24 -4.78 24.94
N GLY A 170 19.05 -5.72 24.45
CA GLY A 170 19.57 -6.81 25.29
C GLY A 170 18.44 -7.66 25.86
N LYS A 171 18.37 -7.74 27.19
CA LYS A 171 17.33 -8.48 27.92
C LYS A 171 16.21 -7.57 28.46
N GLU A 172 16.23 -6.29 28.13
CA GLU A 172 15.29 -5.29 28.64
C GLU A 172 14.33 -4.80 27.56
N GLY A 173 13.07 -4.61 27.94
CA GLY A 173 12.01 -4.07 27.08
C GLY A 173 11.36 -5.11 26.16
N GLY A 174 10.63 -4.60 25.17
CA GLY A 174 9.78 -5.35 24.27
C GLY A 174 8.32 -5.34 24.72
N PRO A 175 7.38 -5.58 23.79
CA PRO A 175 5.96 -5.55 24.12
C PRO A 175 5.59 -6.73 25.02
N ILE A 176 4.95 -6.43 26.15
CA ILE A 176 4.33 -7.45 27.01
C ILE A 176 3.19 -8.16 26.26
N GLU A 177 2.90 -9.40 26.64
CA GLU A 177 1.95 -10.28 25.95
C GLU A 177 0.60 -9.62 25.66
N GLU A 178 0.04 -8.89 26.63
CA GLU A 178 -1.21 -8.14 26.50
C GLU A 178 -1.17 -7.12 25.34
N PHE A 179 -0.14 -6.27 25.31
CA PHE A 179 0.00 -5.24 24.27
C PHE A 179 0.57 -5.77 22.97
N ASN A 180 1.23 -6.93 22.98
CA ASN A 180 1.81 -7.54 21.79
C ASN A 180 0.74 -7.78 20.71
N THR A 181 -0.50 -8.08 21.12
CA THR A 181 -1.65 -8.27 20.22
C THR A 181 -2.05 -7.00 19.44
N LEU A 182 -1.68 -5.81 19.92
CA LEU A 182 -1.99 -4.52 19.28
C LEU A 182 -1.06 -4.20 18.11
N PHE A 183 0.08 -4.89 17.99
CA PHE A 183 1.02 -4.71 16.88
C PHE A 183 0.52 -5.45 15.65
N LYS A 184 0.08 -4.70 14.63
CA LYS A 184 -0.53 -5.21 13.39
C LYS A 184 0.36 -4.99 12.17
N THR A 185 0.10 -5.77 11.12
CA THR A 185 0.82 -5.72 9.84
C THR A 185 -0.11 -5.98 8.66
N THR A 186 0.26 -5.49 7.48
CA THR A 186 -0.36 -5.88 6.20
C THR A 186 0.25 -7.16 5.59
N GLN A 187 1.29 -7.73 6.22
CA GLN A 187 1.99 -8.94 5.75
C GLN A 187 2.09 -9.99 6.88
N PRO A 188 0.98 -10.65 7.24
CA PRO A 188 0.94 -11.62 8.35
C PRO A 188 1.90 -12.80 8.13
N GLU A 189 2.18 -13.16 6.88
CA GLU A 189 3.11 -14.22 6.50
C GLU A 189 4.55 -13.96 6.94
N MET A 190 4.92 -12.71 7.26
CA MET A 190 6.22 -12.34 7.83
C MET A 190 6.27 -12.48 9.36
N GLY A 191 5.14 -12.71 10.03
CA GLY A 191 5.05 -12.86 11.49
C GLY A 191 5.54 -11.63 12.25
N ASP A 192 6.25 -11.87 13.35
CA ASP A 192 6.71 -10.81 14.26
C ASP A 192 7.61 -9.78 13.59
N GLU A 193 8.36 -10.17 12.56
CA GLU A 193 9.25 -9.26 11.84
C GLU A 193 8.51 -8.11 11.13
N ALA A 194 7.24 -8.31 10.76
CA ALA A 194 6.46 -7.31 10.04
C ALA A 194 5.54 -6.49 10.94
N ARG A 195 5.28 -6.93 12.17
CA ARG A 195 4.37 -6.27 13.10
C ARG A 195 5.07 -5.65 14.31
N VAL A 196 6.09 -6.31 14.87
CA VAL A 196 6.78 -5.87 16.10
C VAL A 196 7.98 -4.98 15.74
N PRO A 197 8.16 -3.82 16.39
CA PRO A 197 9.30 -2.94 16.16
C PRO A 197 10.64 -3.66 16.34
N PRO A 198 11.68 -3.25 15.59
CA PRO A 198 12.95 -3.96 15.57
C PRO A 198 13.67 -3.93 16.92
N LEU A 199 14.43 -4.98 17.21
CA LEU A 199 15.39 -5.00 18.31
C LEU A 199 16.41 -3.85 18.15
N LEU A 200 16.77 -3.23 19.26
CA LEU A 200 17.77 -2.14 19.31
C LEU A 200 19.18 -2.65 19.61
N TYR A 201 19.46 -3.91 19.26
CA TYR A 201 20.78 -4.52 19.37
C TYR A 201 21.73 -3.95 18.30
N LEU A 202 22.93 -3.54 18.74
CA LEU A 202 23.98 -2.95 17.90
C LEU A 202 23.50 -1.80 17.00
N THR A 203 22.49 -1.05 17.44
CA THR A 203 21.88 0.04 16.67
C THR A 203 22.89 1.10 16.22
N GLY A 204 23.84 1.46 17.08
CA GLY A 204 24.91 2.41 16.75
C GLY A 204 25.93 1.88 15.74
N ALA A 205 26.23 0.58 15.76
CA ALA A 205 27.06 -0.06 14.72
C ALA A 205 26.27 -0.28 13.41
N LYS A 206 24.94 -0.39 13.51
CA LYS A 206 24.03 -0.71 12.41
C LYS A 206 23.71 0.47 11.53
N LEU A 207 23.32 1.59 12.12
CA LEU A 207 22.73 2.71 11.39
C LEU A 207 23.72 3.85 11.24
N ARG A 208 23.75 4.48 10.07
CA ARG A 208 24.57 5.67 9.82
C ARG A 208 24.12 6.82 10.72
N ALA A 209 25.04 7.65 11.19
CA ALA A 209 24.72 8.76 12.10
C ALA A 209 23.64 9.73 11.55
N PRO A 210 23.69 10.18 10.29
CA PRO A 210 22.64 11.05 9.74
C PRO A 210 21.26 10.37 9.70
N TYR A 211 21.24 9.06 9.47
CA TYR A 211 19.99 8.31 9.46
C TYR A 211 19.44 8.12 10.88
N LEU A 212 20.31 7.87 11.88
CA LEU A 212 19.94 7.84 13.30
C LEU A 212 19.33 9.15 13.78
N GLU A 213 19.98 10.27 13.44
CA GLU A 213 19.49 11.62 13.76
C GLU A 213 18.08 11.82 13.21
N LYS A 214 17.88 11.49 11.93
CA LYS A 214 16.58 11.60 11.27
C LYS A 214 15.50 10.77 11.97
N ILE A 215 15.73 9.47 12.20
CA ILE A 215 14.69 8.61 12.77
C ILE A 215 14.36 8.96 14.23
N LEU A 216 15.32 9.47 15.00
CA LEU A 216 15.08 9.90 16.38
C LEU A 216 14.31 11.22 16.40
N ALA A 217 14.58 12.12 15.46
CA ALA A 217 13.89 13.40 15.36
C ALA A 217 12.46 13.25 14.80
N GLU A 218 12.30 12.52 13.70
CA GLU A 218 11.09 12.49 12.86
C GLU A 218 10.26 11.21 12.99
N GLY A 219 10.81 10.16 13.60
CA GLY A 219 10.22 8.82 13.59
C GLY A 219 10.60 8.02 12.33
N ALA A 220 10.02 6.83 12.16
CA ALA A 220 10.37 5.90 11.09
C ALA A 220 9.14 5.40 10.30
N LYS A 221 9.26 5.36 8.96
CA LYS A 221 8.21 4.88 8.02
C LYS A 221 8.72 3.91 6.95
N ASP A 222 9.98 3.48 7.00
CA ASP A 222 10.60 2.67 5.93
C ASP A 222 10.08 1.23 5.82
N ARG A 223 9.20 0.81 6.73
CA ARG A 223 8.52 -0.49 6.71
C ARG A 223 7.03 -0.26 6.44
N PRO A 224 6.60 -0.16 5.17
CA PRO A 224 5.22 0.16 4.84
C PRO A 224 4.23 -0.90 5.36
N TYR A 225 4.70 -2.13 5.55
CA TYR A 225 3.92 -3.25 6.07
C TYR A 225 3.71 -3.25 7.59
N MET A 226 4.46 -2.45 8.36
CA MET A 226 4.30 -2.34 9.81
C MET A 226 3.29 -1.23 10.10
N LEU A 227 2.22 -1.50 10.83
CA LEU A 227 1.21 -0.48 11.14
C LEU A 227 1.58 0.37 12.36
N THR A 228 2.39 -0.18 13.26
CA THR A 228 2.97 0.59 14.37
C THR A 228 3.98 1.62 13.88
N ARG A 229 3.91 2.84 14.40
CA ARG A 229 4.81 3.96 14.05
C ARG A 229 5.71 4.32 15.23
N MET A 230 7.00 4.53 14.93
CA MET A 230 7.95 5.07 15.89
C MET A 230 7.70 6.58 16.04
N PRO A 231 7.48 7.11 17.26
CA PRO A 231 7.33 8.54 17.48
C PRO A 231 8.62 9.31 17.13
N GLY A 232 8.47 10.55 16.69
CA GLY A 232 9.56 11.51 16.61
C GLY A 232 9.79 12.19 17.96
N PHE A 233 11.01 12.16 18.47
CA PHE A 233 11.37 12.72 19.78
C PHE A 233 12.09 14.08 19.66
N GLY A 234 12.29 14.58 18.45
CA GLY A 234 12.99 15.84 18.20
C GLY A 234 14.37 15.88 18.89
N LYS A 235 14.65 16.99 19.58
CA LYS A 235 15.93 17.18 20.29
C LYS A 235 16.08 16.33 21.56
N ALA A 236 14.99 15.76 22.10
CA ALA A 236 15.04 15.02 23.37
C ALA A 236 15.86 13.72 23.27
N ALA A 237 16.04 13.18 22.06
CA ALA A 237 16.77 11.95 21.81
C ALA A 237 18.09 12.16 21.04
N SER A 238 18.48 13.40 20.71
CA SER A 238 19.60 13.64 19.78
C SER A 238 20.96 13.16 20.31
N HIS A 239 21.18 13.21 21.64
CA HIS A 239 22.42 12.73 22.26
C HIS A 239 22.59 11.21 22.13
N LEU A 240 21.50 10.46 21.93
CA LEU A 240 21.57 9.01 21.75
C LEU A 240 22.42 8.62 20.54
N VAL A 241 22.54 9.48 19.52
CA VAL A 241 23.35 9.17 18.33
C VAL A 241 24.81 8.93 18.73
N ALA A 242 25.39 9.84 19.51
CA ALA A 242 26.77 9.73 19.97
C ALA A 242 26.95 8.57 20.95
N GLU A 243 26.02 8.39 21.89
CA GLU A 243 26.10 7.33 22.88
C GLU A 243 25.97 5.94 22.23
N LEU A 244 24.99 5.74 21.34
CA LEU A 244 24.81 4.49 20.59
C LEU A 244 26.05 4.19 19.74
N LYS A 245 26.60 5.19 19.03
CA LYS A 245 27.83 5.04 18.24
C LYS A 245 29.04 4.68 19.09
N LYS A 246 29.07 5.12 20.35
CA LYS A 246 30.14 4.79 21.30
C LYS A 246 29.98 3.38 21.88
N ALA A 247 28.76 3.02 22.28
CA ALA A 247 28.44 1.75 22.93
C ALA A 247 28.46 0.57 21.94
N ASP A 248 27.87 0.75 20.76
CA ASP A 248 27.69 -0.32 19.78
C ASP A 248 28.84 -0.32 18.78
N LYS A 249 29.66 -1.38 18.80
CA LYS A 249 30.82 -1.57 17.91
C LYS A 249 30.76 -2.91 17.20
N LEU A 250 31.21 -2.92 15.95
CA LEU A 250 31.47 -4.12 15.17
C LEU A 250 32.91 -4.06 14.62
N PRO A 251 33.56 -5.22 14.40
CA PRO A 251 34.84 -5.26 13.69
C PRO A 251 34.71 -4.64 12.29
N ALA A 252 35.72 -3.85 11.91
CA ALA A 252 35.78 -3.27 10.57
C ALA A 252 35.99 -4.37 9.53
N VAL A 253 35.27 -4.29 8.41
CA VAL A 253 35.44 -5.25 7.32
C VAL A 253 36.55 -4.76 6.39
N PRO A 254 37.59 -5.59 6.10
CA PRO A 254 38.66 -5.20 5.19
C PRO A 254 38.13 -4.73 3.83
N VAL A 255 38.89 -3.87 3.17
CA VAL A 255 38.62 -3.51 1.79
C VAL A 255 38.96 -4.72 0.91
N VAL A 256 38.06 -5.05 -0.01
CA VAL A 256 38.22 -6.16 -0.96
C VAL A 256 37.86 -5.66 -2.37
N LEU A 257 38.26 -6.42 -3.40
CA LEU A 257 37.97 -6.12 -4.81
C LEU A 257 38.61 -4.83 -5.36
N GLU A 258 39.64 -4.28 -4.71
CA GLU A 258 40.34 -3.06 -5.16
C GLU A 258 40.95 -3.17 -6.57
N LYS A 259 41.29 -4.41 -6.99
CA LYS A 259 41.87 -4.70 -8.30
C LYS A 259 40.83 -4.86 -9.41
N GLU A 260 39.55 -4.97 -9.06
CA GLU A 260 38.45 -5.15 -10.00
C GLU A 260 37.88 -3.81 -10.43
N SER A 261 37.40 -3.72 -11.68
CA SER A 261 36.73 -2.50 -12.12
C SER A 261 35.38 -2.34 -11.41
N VAL A 262 35.03 -1.11 -11.03
CA VAL A 262 33.74 -0.81 -10.38
C VAL A 262 32.57 -1.33 -11.21
N ALA A 263 32.65 -1.25 -12.54
CA ALA A 263 31.61 -1.78 -13.43
C ALA A 263 31.44 -3.30 -13.30
N LYS A 264 32.54 -4.06 -13.22
CA LYS A 264 32.51 -5.53 -13.03
C LYS A 264 32.00 -5.91 -11.64
N VAL A 265 32.44 -5.19 -10.60
CA VAL A 265 31.95 -5.39 -9.22
C VAL A 265 30.44 -5.16 -9.15
N LYS A 266 29.93 -4.06 -9.71
CA LYS A 266 28.50 -3.75 -9.76
C LYS A 266 27.70 -4.77 -10.58
N SER A 267 28.23 -5.21 -11.72
CA SER A 267 27.59 -6.25 -12.55
C SER A 267 27.44 -7.56 -11.76
N THR A 268 28.47 -7.94 -11.01
CA THR A 268 28.44 -9.13 -10.16
C THR A 268 27.45 -8.97 -9.01
N GLY A 269 27.46 -7.82 -8.31
CA GLY A 269 26.49 -7.51 -7.26
C GLY A 269 25.03 -7.54 -7.74
N ARG A 270 24.77 -7.02 -8.94
CA ARG A 270 23.46 -7.09 -9.61
C ARG A 270 23.01 -8.52 -9.87
N PHE A 271 23.92 -9.39 -10.35
CA PHE A 271 23.64 -10.80 -10.56
C PHE A 271 23.31 -11.50 -9.24
N LEU A 272 24.15 -11.34 -8.21
CA LEU A 272 23.99 -11.96 -6.90
C LEU A 272 22.66 -11.58 -6.22
N THR A 273 22.21 -10.35 -6.44
CA THR A 273 20.93 -9.82 -5.92
C THR A 273 19.69 -10.38 -6.65
N GLY A 274 19.85 -10.88 -7.87
CA GLY A 274 18.76 -11.30 -8.76
C GLY A 274 18.11 -12.64 -8.41
N ALA A 275 17.03 -12.99 -9.12
CA ALA A 275 16.17 -14.15 -8.83
C ALA A 275 16.87 -15.51 -8.96
N THR A 276 17.95 -15.59 -9.76
CA THR A 276 18.66 -16.84 -10.10
C THR A 276 19.94 -17.07 -9.28
N ALA A 277 20.32 -16.13 -8.42
CA ALA A 277 21.47 -16.27 -7.50
C ALA A 277 20.97 -16.38 -6.05
N PHE A 278 21.27 -15.42 -5.18
CA PHE A 278 20.75 -15.44 -3.80
C PHE A 278 19.26 -15.09 -3.69
N GLY A 279 18.63 -14.60 -4.76
CA GLY A 279 17.19 -14.40 -4.81
C GLY A 279 16.71 -13.28 -3.88
N CYS A 280 17.53 -12.28 -3.58
CA CYS A 280 17.20 -11.21 -2.65
C CYS A 280 15.89 -10.49 -3.03
N ILE A 281 15.68 -10.28 -4.34
CA ILE A 281 14.45 -9.68 -4.90
C ILE A 281 13.17 -10.51 -4.74
N LYS A 282 13.28 -11.78 -4.31
CA LYS A 282 12.10 -12.60 -4.00
C LYS A 282 11.46 -12.20 -2.67
N CYS A 283 12.22 -11.54 -1.79
CA CYS A 283 11.74 -11.13 -0.46
C CYS A 283 11.92 -9.64 -0.17
N HIS A 284 12.66 -8.88 -0.99
CA HIS A 284 12.87 -7.46 -0.79
C HIS A 284 12.39 -6.66 -1.99
N THR A 285 11.69 -5.55 -1.74
CA THR A 285 11.36 -4.60 -2.80
C THR A 285 12.62 -3.92 -3.33
N PHE A 286 12.53 -3.36 -4.52
CA PHE A 286 13.67 -2.69 -5.15
C PHE A 286 13.22 -1.50 -6.00
N GLN A 287 13.59 -0.28 -5.58
CA GLN A 287 13.18 0.97 -6.25
C GLN A 287 11.66 1.06 -6.40
N GLY A 288 10.92 0.72 -5.34
CA GLY A 288 9.46 0.68 -5.35
C GLY A 288 8.84 -0.51 -6.10
N ASN A 289 9.62 -1.29 -6.85
CA ASN A 289 9.14 -2.53 -7.46
C ASN A 289 8.90 -3.59 -6.39
N ARG A 290 7.75 -4.27 -6.50
CA ARG A 290 7.35 -5.33 -5.59
C ARG A 290 8.26 -6.55 -5.72
N ALA A 291 8.49 -7.22 -4.60
CA ALA A 291 9.12 -8.54 -4.57
C ALA A 291 8.13 -9.62 -5.03
N GLU A 292 8.63 -10.79 -5.45
CA GLU A 292 7.78 -11.96 -5.79
C GLU A 292 7.01 -12.48 -4.56
N GLY A 293 7.66 -12.57 -3.40
CA GLY A 293 7.08 -13.06 -2.17
C GLY A 293 6.76 -11.95 -1.18
N VAL A 294 7.37 -12.02 0.00
CA VAL A 294 7.17 -11.01 1.03
C VAL A 294 7.79 -9.68 0.59
N GLN A 295 7.16 -8.57 0.96
CA GLN A 295 7.58 -7.21 0.62
C GLN A 295 8.49 -6.68 1.73
N GLY A 296 9.70 -7.24 1.84
CA GLY A 296 10.74 -6.77 2.74
C GLY A 296 11.20 -5.35 2.41
N ILE A 297 12.01 -4.77 3.29
CA ILE A 297 12.48 -3.37 3.15
C ILE A 297 13.22 -3.16 1.82
N ASP A 298 13.03 -2.01 1.18
CA ASP A 298 13.65 -1.70 -0.10
C ASP A 298 15.18 -1.79 -0.02
N MET A 299 15.80 -2.59 -0.90
CA MET A 299 17.25 -2.80 -0.85
C MET A 299 18.05 -1.55 -1.21
N THR A 300 17.47 -0.64 -2.00
CA THR A 300 18.15 0.61 -2.36
C THR A 300 18.25 1.61 -1.21
N LEU A 301 17.49 1.39 -0.12
CA LEU A 301 17.63 2.12 1.12
C LEU A 301 18.82 1.63 1.97
N MET A 302 19.31 0.41 1.74
CA MET A 302 20.32 -0.21 2.61
C MET A 302 21.59 0.63 2.77
N PRO A 303 22.22 1.19 1.71
CA PRO A 303 23.46 1.96 1.87
C PRO A 303 23.26 3.39 2.40
N VAL A 304 22.02 3.89 2.30
CA VAL A 304 21.61 5.17 2.92
C VAL A 304 21.46 5.00 4.43
N ARG A 305 20.96 3.83 4.85
CA ARG A 305 20.56 3.55 6.23
C ARG A 305 21.67 2.88 7.05
N LEU A 306 22.33 1.88 6.47
CA LEU A 306 23.19 0.95 7.18
C LEU A 306 24.65 1.38 7.08
N GLU A 307 25.43 1.04 8.11
CA GLU A 307 26.89 1.02 7.99
C GLU A 307 27.31 -0.21 7.16
N ARG A 308 28.34 -0.04 6.33
CA ARG A 308 28.87 -1.11 5.46
C ARG A 308 29.20 -2.37 6.25
N ASP A 309 29.92 -2.22 7.36
CA ASP A 309 30.39 -3.35 8.16
C ASP A 309 29.23 -4.12 8.80
N TRP A 310 28.15 -3.43 9.16
CA TRP A 310 26.94 -4.10 9.64
C TRP A 310 26.23 -4.86 8.53
N PHE A 311 26.14 -4.29 7.32
CA PHE A 311 25.56 -5.00 6.16
C PHE A 311 26.32 -6.30 5.88
N HIS A 312 27.65 -6.25 5.88
CA HIS A 312 28.50 -7.44 5.77
C HIS A 312 28.20 -8.48 6.84
N ALA A 313 28.22 -8.07 8.12
CA ALA A 313 27.95 -8.99 9.22
C ALA A 313 26.54 -9.61 9.14
N TYR A 314 25.53 -8.82 8.76
CA TYR A 314 24.14 -9.29 8.69
C TYR A 314 23.89 -10.22 7.51
N VAL A 315 24.46 -9.95 6.34
CA VAL A 315 24.28 -10.79 5.15
C VAL A 315 25.04 -12.11 5.30
N ASP A 316 26.21 -12.09 5.93
CA ASP A 316 27.01 -13.29 6.22
C ASP A 316 26.33 -14.17 7.29
N ARG A 317 25.91 -13.58 8.42
CA ARG A 317 25.40 -14.30 9.61
C ARG A 317 24.07 -13.73 10.12
N PRO A 318 22.98 -13.82 9.33
CA PRO A 318 21.72 -13.16 9.66
C PRO A 318 21.11 -13.63 11.00
N GLN A 319 21.18 -14.94 11.29
CA GLN A 319 20.63 -15.52 12.52
C GLN A 319 21.41 -15.13 13.78
N GLU A 320 22.72 -14.88 13.68
CA GLU A 320 23.51 -14.42 14.82
C GLU A 320 23.24 -12.95 15.14
N ILE A 321 23.12 -12.12 14.10
CA ILE A 321 22.86 -10.68 14.24
C ILE A 321 21.40 -10.40 14.62
N ARG A 322 20.45 -11.20 14.10
CA ARG A 322 19.02 -11.10 14.41
C ARG A 322 18.40 -12.50 14.53
N PRO A 323 18.41 -13.09 15.72
CA PRO A 323 17.78 -14.39 15.96
C PRO A 323 16.30 -14.41 15.54
N GLY A 324 15.89 -15.48 14.86
CA GLY A 324 14.52 -15.66 14.39
C GLY A 324 14.18 -14.85 13.14
N THR A 325 15.18 -14.28 12.45
CA THR A 325 14.92 -13.58 11.19
C THR A 325 14.56 -14.55 10.06
N ARG A 326 13.74 -14.10 9.10
CA ARG A 326 13.45 -14.86 7.89
C ARG A 326 14.55 -14.78 6.83
N MET A 327 15.52 -13.88 7.00
CA MET A 327 16.63 -13.77 6.07
C MET A 327 17.41 -15.11 6.07
N PRO A 328 17.55 -15.77 4.91
CA PRO A 328 18.20 -17.07 4.82
C PRO A 328 19.70 -16.93 5.01
N THR A 329 20.33 -17.97 5.55
CA THR A 329 21.79 -18.08 5.64
C THR A 329 22.34 -18.51 4.28
N ALA A 330 22.83 -17.55 3.50
CA ALA A 330 23.40 -17.78 2.17
C ALA A 330 24.86 -18.26 2.20
N PHE A 331 25.55 -18.03 3.32
CA PHE A 331 26.97 -18.31 3.51
C PHE A 331 27.18 -19.28 4.66
N ARG A 332 28.08 -20.24 4.49
CA ARG A 332 28.53 -21.15 5.53
C ARG A 332 30.04 -21.06 5.63
N ASP A 333 30.55 -20.75 6.82
CA ASP A 333 31.98 -20.62 7.10
C ASP A 333 32.70 -19.66 6.12
N GLY A 334 32.05 -18.56 5.76
CA GLY A 334 32.57 -17.54 4.84
C GLY A 334 32.56 -17.93 3.35
N LYS A 335 31.86 -19.01 2.98
CA LYS A 335 31.70 -19.49 1.60
C LYS A 335 30.23 -19.64 1.20
N SER A 336 29.93 -19.40 -0.07
CA SER A 336 28.60 -19.67 -0.66
C SER A 336 28.63 -20.87 -1.59
N ILE A 337 27.44 -21.28 -2.05
CA ILE A 337 27.27 -22.33 -3.07
C ILE A 337 27.59 -21.86 -4.50
N LEU A 338 27.83 -20.56 -4.70
CA LEU A 338 28.18 -19.95 -5.98
C LEU A 338 29.70 -19.81 -6.03
N ASP A 339 30.42 -20.93 -6.10
CA ASP A 339 31.87 -21.01 -6.02
C ASP A 339 32.59 -20.42 -7.25
N ASP A 340 31.92 -20.41 -8.40
CA ASP A 340 32.36 -19.81 -9.65
C ASP A 340 32.31 -18.27 -9.66
N VAL A 341 31.63 -17.64 -8.70
CA VAL A 341 31.53 -16.19 -8.60
C VAL A 341 32.40 -15.67 -7.46
N LEU A 342 33.48 -14.93 -7.79
CA LEU A 342 34.41 -14.37 -6.79
C LEU A 342 34.93 -15.44 -5.81
N ASP A 343 35.29 -16.60 -6.34
CA ASP A 343 35.81 -17.77 -5.61
C ASP A 343 34.90 -18.26 -4.48
N GLY A 344 33.59 -17.99 -4.57
CA GLY A 344 32.60 -18.29 -3.54
C GLY A 344 32.80 -17.55 -2.22
N THR A 345 33.63 -16.50 -2.18
CA THR A 345 34.03 -15.86 -0.92
C THR A 345 33.00 -14.86 -0.44
N ALA A 346 32.50 -15.04 0.79
CA ALA A 346 31.43 -14.22 1.37
C ALA A 346 31.77 -12.73 1.36
N SER A 347 32.94 -12.34 1.88
CA SER A 347 33.34 -10.93 1.95
C SER A 347 33.38 -10.25 0.58
N GLN A 348 33.82 -10.96 -0.47
CA GLN A 348 33.86 -10.43 -1.83
C GLN A 348 32.46 -10.35 -2.45
N GLN A 349 31.65 -11.40 -2.32
CA GLN A 349 30.28 -11.42 -2.86
C GLN A 349 29.40 -10.37 -2.18
N ILE A 350 29.52 -10.21 -0.87
CA ILE A 350 28.77 -9.21 -0.10
C ILE A 350 29.26 -7.79 -0.43
N GLU A 351 30.56 -7.57 -0.61
CA GLU A 351 31.08 -6.28 -1.08
C GLU A 351 30.51 -5.93 -2.47
N ALA A 352 30.46 -6.89 -3.40
CA ALA A 352 29.90 -6.66 -4.72
C ALA A 352 28.43 -6.23 -4.64
N MET A 353 27.62 -6.88 -3.79
CA MET A 353 26.24 -6.47 -3.51
C MET A 353 26.18 -5.06 -2.91
N TRP A 354 27.03 -4.74 -1.93
CA TRP A 354 27.08 -3.42 -1.30
C TRP A 354 27.40 -2.31 -2.31
N VAL A 355 28.43 -2.49 -3.15
CA VAL A 355 28.85 -1.52 -4.17
C VAL A 355 27.77 -1.32 -5.22
N TYR A 356 27.06 -2.38 -5.60
CA TYR A 356 25.91 -2.30 -6.51
C TYR A 356 24.73 -1.53 -5.89
N LEU A 357 24.32 -1.89 -4.67
CA LEU A 357 23.21 -1.24 -3.98
C LEU A 357 23.52 0.23 -3.67
N SER A 358 24.79 0.60 -3.55
CA SER A 358 25.24 1.98 -3.26
C SER A 358 24.88 2.99 -4.35
N ASP A 359 24.48 2.53 -5.55
CA ASP A 359 23.86 3.40 -6.56
C ASP A 359 22.44 3.85 -6.17
N GLY A 360 21.85 3.25 -5.13
CA GLY A 360 20.56 3.63 -4.58
C GLY A 360 19.45 3.62 -5.64
N PRO A 361 18.64 4.68 -5.75
CA PRO A 361 17.62 4.81 -6.79
C PRO A 361 18.14 4.76 -8.23
N LYS A 362 19.45 4.88 -8.46
CA LYS A 362 20.09 4.80 -9.80
C LYS A 362 20.62 3.41 -10.14
N ALA A 363 20.55 2.46 -9.20
CA ALA A 363 21.00 1.09 -9.44
C ALA A 363 20.20 0.45 -10.60
N ARG A 364 20.86 -0.24 -11.52
CA ARG A 364 20.14 -0.96 -12.59
C ARG A 364 19.31 -2.09 -11.99
N LEU A 365 18.07 -2.30 -12.40
CA LEU A 365 17.20 -3.35 -11.85
C LEU A 365 17.87 -4.75 -11.87
N PRO A 366 17.82 -5.53 -10.77
CA PRO A 366 18.31 -6.91 -10.72
C PRO A 366 17.65 -7.81 -11.77
N LEU A 367 18.35 -8.87 -12.17
CA LEU A 367 17.81 -9.86 -13.09
C LEU A 367 16.63 -10.60 -12.43
N GLY A 368 15.53 -10.76 -13.15
CA GLY A 368 14.31 -11.42 -12.68
C GLY A 368 13.29 -10.51 -11.97
N LEU A 369 13.61 -9.23 -11.74
CA LEU A 369 12.66 -8.29 -11.12
C LEU A 369 11.59 -7.77 -12.11
N GLN A 370 11.90 -7.76 -13.39
CA GLN A 370 10.93 -7.41 -14.43
C GLN A 370 10.08 -8.64 -14.74
N LYS A 371 8.76 -8.53 -14.54
CA LYS A 371 7.80 -9.51 -15.05
C LYS A 371 7.98 -9.59 -16.56
N GLN A 372 8.39 -10.73 -17.07
CA GLN A 372 8.34 -10.96 -18.50
C GLN A 372 6.86 -11.01 -18.89
N ALA A 373 6.44 -10.10 -19.77
CA ALA A 373 5.10 -10.13 -20.35
C ALA A 373 4.87 -11.51 -20.99
N LEU A 374 3.72 -12.11 -20.70
CA LEU A 374 3.24 -13.36 -21.29
C LEU A 374 2.03 -13.03 -22.16
N ALA A 375 2.28 -12.25 -23.20
CA ALA A 375 1.25 -11.81 -24.13
C ALA A 375 0.60 -13.01 -24.85
N LEU A 376 -0.68 -13.24 -24.56
CA LEU A 376 -1.51 -14.19 -25.29
C LEU A 376 -1.85 -13.59 -26.65
N THR A 377 -1.30 -14.15 -27.73
CA THR A 377 -1.51 -13.64 -29.08
C THR A 377 -2.32 -14.64 -29.90
N PRO A 378 -3.60 -14.36 -30.19
CA PRO A 378 -4.39 -15.17 -31.13
C PRO A 378 -3.80 -15.01 -32.55
N VAL A 379 -3.36 -16.13 -33.14
CA VAL A 379 -2.79 -16.18 -34.50
C VAL A 379 -3.61 -17.09 -35.41
N GLY A 380 -3.86 -18.34 -35.00
CA GLY A 380 -4.63 -19.31 -35.79
C GLY A 380 -6.04 -19.52 -35.24
N ASP A 381 -6.14 -19.77 -33.94
CA ASP A 381 -7.38 -20.06 -33.25
C ASP A 381 -7.69 -19.00 -32.17
N PRO A 382 -8.96 -18.85 -31.77
CA PRO A 382 -9.32 -18.02 -30.63
C PRO A 382 -8.63 -18.51 -29.35
N ILE A 383 -8.15 -17.57 -28.53
CA ILE A 383 -7.61 -17.86 -27.19
C ILE A 383 -8.64 -17.46 -26.15
N ILE A 384 -8.89 -18.35 -25.19
CA ILE A 384 -9.80 -18.09 -24.08
C ILE A 384 -8.98 -17.87 -22.80
N TYR A 385 -9.23 -16.73 -22.16
CA TYR A 385 -8.60 -16.33 -20.91
C TYR A 385 -9.65 -16.22 -19.80
N ARG A 386 -9.55 -17.08 -18.78
CA ARG A 386 -10.51 -17.13 -17.65
C ARG A 386 -9.83 -16.67 -16.38
N ASN A 387 -10.00 -15.40 -16.03
CA ASN A 387 -9.47 -14.83 -14.79
C ASN A 387 -10.19 -13.53 -14.40
N PHE A 388 -9.71 -12.86 -13.36
CA PHE A 388 -10.14 -11.51 -12.99
C PHE A 388 -9.77 -10.52 -14.11
N ILE A 389 -10.76 -10.04 -14.88
CA ILE A 389 -10.56 -9.05 -15.94
C ILE A 389 -11.13 -7.71 -15.48
N GLU A 390 -10.31 -6.66 -15.54
CA GLU A 390 -10.72 -5.31 -15.20
C GLU A 390 -11.91 -4.89 -16.07
N GLY A 391 -12.94 -4.26 -15.50
CA GLY A 391 -14.17 -3.89 -16.22
C GLY A 391 -15.19 -5.03 -16.47
N ALA A 392 -14.76 -6.30 -16.44
CA ALA A 392 -15.62 -7.47 -16.65
C ALA A 392 -15.84 -8.33 -15.38
N GLY A 393 -15.02 -8.17 -14.35
CA GLY A 393 -15.24 -8.78 -13.03
C GLY A 393 -14.55 -10.13 -12.83
N ALA A 394 -14.86 -10.77 -11.69
CA ALA A 394 -14.15 -11.95 -11.21
C ALA A 394 -14.54 -13.28 -11.86
N ARG A 395 -15.64 -13.28 -12.62
CA ARG A 395 -16.10 -14.42 -13.41
C ARG A 395 -16.05 -14.12 -14.90
N ALA A 396 -15.11 -13.26 -15.30
CA ALA A 396 -14.94 -12.85 -16.67
C ALA A 396 -14.28 -13.95 -17.53
N ILE A 397 -14.69 -13.98 -18.79
CA ILE A 397 -14.16 -14.86 -19.82
C ILE A 397 -13.74 -13.97 -20.98
N GLY A 398 -12.44 -13.74 -21.09
CA GLY A 398 -11.83 -13.06 -22.22
C GLY A 398 -11.74 -14.00 -23.42
N VAL A 399 -12.05 -13.50 -24.61
CA VAL A 399 -11.89 -14.24 -25.86
C VAL A 399 -11.16 -13.33 -26.85
N GLY A 400 -9.97 -13.77 -27.26
CA GLY A 400 -9.16 -13.08 -28.25
C GLY A 400 -9.24 -13.78 -29.58
N TYR A 401 -9.59 -13.06 -30.64
CA TYR A 401 -9.72 -13.61 -31.98
C TYR A 401 -8.50 -13.27 -32.87
N PRO A 402 -8.09 -14.16 -33.80
CA PRO A 402 -7.03 -13.88 -34.78
C PRO A 402 -7.26 -12.59 -35.59
N GLU A 403 -8.51 -12.22 -35.81
CA GLU A 403 -8.96 -11.02 -36.51
C GLU A 403 -8.64 -9.71 -35.77
N LYS A 404 -7.99 -9.76 -34.59
CA LYS A 404 -7.59 -8.60 -33.76
C LYS A 404 -8.78 -7.82 -33.22
N VAL A 405 -9.83 -8.56 -32.89
CA VAL A 405 -10.98 -8.09 -32.13
C VAL A 405 -11.10 -9.00 -30.94
N ASN A 406 -11.34 -8.43 -29.77
CA ASN A 406 -11.33 -9.15 -28.52
C ASN A 406 -12.57 -8.77 -27.71
N LEU A 407 -13.01 -9.67 -26.83
CA LEU A 407 -14.13 -9.42 -25.94
C LEU A 407 -13.90 -9.97 -24.54
N ALA A 408 -14.62 -9.43 -23.57
CA ALA A 408 -14.77 -10.03 -22.24
C ALA A 408 -16.25 -10.24 -21.93
N PHE A 409 -16.63 -11.48 -21.66
CA PHE A 409 -17.96 -11.87 -21.23
C PHE A 409 -17.98 -12.02 -19.70
N ASP A 410 -18.88 -11.32 -19.03
CA ASP A 410 -19.08 -11.39 -17.58
C ASP A 410 -20.11 -12.48 -17.28
N ALA A 411 -19.64 -13.64 -16.81
CA ALA A 411 -20.50 -14.78 -16.52
C ALA A 411 -21.29 -14.63 -15.20
N ASN A 412 -20.99 -13.62 -14.38
CA ASN A 412 -21.79 -13.33 -13.18
C ASN A 412 -23.05 -12.55 -13.55
N GLU A 413 -22.92 -11.54 -14.41
CA GLU A 413 -24.02 -10.68 -14.86
C GLU A 413 -24.63 -11.09 -16.20
N LEU A 414 -24.10 -12.12 -16.86
CA LEU A 414 -24.56 -12.63 -18.16
C LEU A 414 -24.58 -11.56 -19.24
N ARG A 415 -23.45 -10.86 -19.40
CA ARG A 415 -23.32 -9.72 -20.32
C ARG A 415 -22.02 -9.74 -21.12
N LEU A 416 -22.07 -9.13 -22.29
CA LEU A 416 -20.86 -8.66 -22.97
C LEU A 416 -20.38 -7.40 -22.24
N ALA A 417 -19.23 -7.49 -21.57
CA ALA A 417 -18.74 -6.43 -20.69
C ALA A 417 -17.79 -5.47 -21.40
N LEU A 418 -16.89 -5.99 -22.24
CA LEU A 418 -15.87 -5.21 -22.95
C LEU A 418 -15.71 -5.69 -24.38
N LEU A 419 -15.32 -4.75 -25.25
CA LEU A 419 -14.77 -4.99 -26.59
C LEU A 419 -13.49 -4.17 -26.77
N TRP A 420 -12.48 -4.72 -27.44
CA TRP A 420 -11.25 -3.97 -27.76
C TRP A 420 -10.54 -4.56 -28.99
N GLN A 421 -9.55 -3.84 -29.52
CA GLN A 421 -8.81 -4.19 -30.72
C GLN A 421 -7.37 -4.63 -30.44
N ASP A 422 -6.74 -5.24 -31.44
CA ASP A 422 -5.33 -5.58 -31.47
C ASP A 422 -4.90 -6.60 -30.40
N ALA A 423 -4.02 -6.20 -29.48
CA ALA A 423 -3.44 -7.13 -28.51
C ALA A 423 -4.53 -7.66 -27.55
N PHE A 424 -4.48 -8.96 -27.26
CA PHE A 424 -5.53 -9.60 -26.48
C PHE A 424 -5.34 -9.38 -24.97
N MET A 425 -4.45 -10.17 -24.33
CA MET A 425 -4.25 -10.14 -22.87
C MET A 425 -2.79 -10.48 -22.53
N ASP A 426 -2.27 -9.91 -21.45
CA ASP A 426 -1.04 -10.42 -20.81
C ASP A 426 -1.41 -11.40 -19.68
N ALA A 427 -1.02 -12.66 -19.84
CA ALA A 427 -1.29 -13.68 -18.82
C ALA A 427 -0.28 -13.66 -17.66
N ALA A 428 0.79 -12.88 -17.73
CA ALA A 428 1.90 -12.93 -16.78
C ALA A 428 1.40 -12.73 -15.35
N LYS A 429 0.49 -11.78 -15.13
CA LYS A 429 -0.05 -11.47 -13.81
C LYS A 429 -0.66 -12.67 -13.10
N HIS A 430 -1.36 -13.54 -13.83
CA HIS A 430 -2.11 -14.63 -13.23
C HIS A 430 -1.49 -16.02 -13.44
N TRP A 431 -0.55 -16.18 -14.37
CA TRP A 431 0.03 -17.48 -14.72
C TRP A 431 1.47 -17.65 -14.23
N THR A 432 2.16 -16.59 -13.81
CA THR A 432 3.53 -16.67 -13.29
C THR A 432 3.60 -16.73 -11.76
N ASP A 433 2.53 -16.36 -11.05
CA ASP A 433 2.46 -16.34 -9.59
C ASP A 433 1.01 -16.59 -9.10
N ARG A 434 0.72 -16.50 -7.79
CA ARG A 434 -0.62 -16.66 -7.18
C ARG A 434 -1.68 -15.63 -7.65
N GLY A 435 -1.32 -14.73 -8.56
CA GLY A 435 -2.27 -14.02 -9.44
C GLY A 435 -3.35 -13.22 -8.72
N VAL A 436 -2.96 -12.25 -7.88
CA VAL A 436 -3.90 -11.33 -7.22
C VAL A 436 -4.14 -10.05 -8.04
N GLY A 437 -5.40 -9.60 -8.07
CA GLY A 437 -5.82 -8.38 -8.75
C GLY A 437 -6.49 -8.63 -10.11
N PHE A 438 -6.82 -7.56 -10.82
CA PHE A 438 -7.46 -7.61 -12.14
C PHE A 438 -6.42 -7.36 -13.25
N GLU A 439 -6.54 -8.06 -14.38
CA GLU A 439 -5.76 -7.80 -15.59
C GLU A 439 -6.62 -7.05 -16.60
N GLY A 440 -6.06 -5.99 -17.18
CA GLY A 440 -6.74 -5.19 -18.19
C GLY A 440 -6.52 -5.73 -19.60
N PRO A 441 -7.28 -5.24 -20.60
CA PRO A 441 -6.95 -5.46 -22.01
C PRO A 441 -5.51 -5.00 -22.32
N LEU A 442 -4.77 -5.80 -23.10
CA LEU A 442 -3.42 -5.41 -23.56
C LEU A 442 -3.48 -4.50 -24.80
N GLY A 443 -4.61 -4.51 -25.51
CA GLY A 443 -4.81 -3.80 -26.76
C GLY A 443 -5.46 -2.43 -26.60
N GLU A 444 -5.92 -1.90 -27.72
CA GLU A 444 -6.35 -0.50 -27.85
C GLU A 444 -7.87 -0.41 -28.11
N ALA A 445 -8.40 0.81 -28.16
CA ALA A 445 -9.82 1.09 -28.47
C ALA A 445 -10.79 0.29 -27.58
N ILE A 446 -10.52 0.31 -26.28
CA ILE A 446 -11.30 -0.40 -25.26
C ILE A 446 -12.66 0.29 -25.08
N VAL A 447 -13.74 -0.43 -25.36
CA VAL A 447 -15.11 0.07 -25.24
C VAL A 447 -15.84 -0.71 -24.15
N PRO A 448 -16.10 -0.08 -22.99
CA PRO A 448 -16.92 -0.68 -21.94
C PRO A 448 -18.41 -0.65 -22.30
N LEU A 449 -19.08 -1.78 -22.12
CA LEU A 449 -20.52 -1.92 -22.35
C LEU A 449 -21.31 -1.91 -21.02
N ALA A 450 -22.63 -1.99 -21.14
CA ALA A 450 -23.58 -1.80 -20.03
C ALA A 450 -23.20 -2.61 -18.77
N LYS A 451 -23.11 -1.95 -17.62
CA LYS A 451 -22.90 -2.59 -16.29
C LYS A 451 -24.20 -3.19 -15.73
N GLY A 452 -24.07 -4.22 -14.90
CA GLY A 452 -25.18 -4.96 -14.27
C GLY A 452 -25.75 -6.04 -15.18
N VAL A 453 -26.84 -6.69 -14.76
CA VAL A 453 -27.43 -7.83 -15.47
C VAL A 453 -27.67 -7.52 -16.97
N GLY A 454 -27.19 -8.39 -17.85
CA GLY A 454 -27.23 -8.19 -19.30
C GLY A 454 -28.60 -8.39 -19.93
N LEU A 455 -29.49 -9.13 -19.27
CA LEU A 455 -30.82 -9.46 -19.73
C LEU A 455 -31.87 -9.44 -18.61
N ALA A 456 -33.10 -9.08 -18.96
CA ALA A 456 -34.19 -8.99 -18.01
C ALA A 456 -35.54 -9.29 -18.69
N ARG A 457 -36.47 -9.88 -17.93
CA ARG A 457 -37.88 -9.91 -18.34
C ARG A 457 -38.52 -8.59 -17.94
N LEU A 458 -39.12 -7.91 -18.91
CA LEU A 458 -39.82 -6.66 -18.69
C LEU A 458 -41.25 -6.78 -19.21
N LYS A 459 -42.20 -6.13 -18.53
CA LYS A 459 -43.59 -5.96 -18.97
C LYS A 459 -43.65 -5.17 -20.28
N ASP A 460 -42.82 -4.14 -20.37
CA ASP A 460 -42.64 -3.32 -21.56
C ASP A 460 -41.28 -2.60 -21.53
N ALA A 461 -40.97 -1.89 -22.62
CA ALA A 461 -39.71 -1.16 -22.76
C ALA A 461 -39.60 0.09 -21.86
N LYS A 462 -40.60 0.44 -21.04
CA LYS A 462 -40.56 1.56 -20.08
C LYS A 462 -40.26 1.11 -18.65
N GLU A 463 -40.42 -0.18 -18.34
CA GLU A 463 -40.10 -0.73 -17.01
C GLU A 463 -38.60 -0.55 -16.67
N ALA A 464 -38.31 -0.10 -15.46
CA ALA A 464 -36.95 0.16 -15.01
C ALA A 464 -36.05 -1.09 -15.13
N TRP A 465 -34.79 -0.90 -15.55
CA TRP A 465 -33.87 -2.03 -15.63
C TRP A 465 -33.57 -2.58 -14.23
N PRO A 466 -33.60 -3.92 -14.01
CA PRO A 466 -33.36 -4.50 -12.70
C PRO A 466 -31.96 -4.16 -12.15
N THR A 467 -31.88 -3.95 -10.84
CA THR A 467 -30.62 -3.70 -10.11
C THR A 467 -30.06 -4.95 -9.44
N GLN A 468 -30.88 -5.99 -9.29
CA GLN A 468 -30.46 -7.30 -8.80
C GLN A 468 -29.49 -7.98 -9.77
N THR A 469 -28.61 -8.82 -9.22
CA THR A 469 -27.68 -9.65 -10.02
C THR A 469 -28.43 -10.67 -10.86
N ALA A 470 -27.81 -11.17 -11.93
CA ALA A 470 -28.41 -12.23 -12.75
C ALA A 470 -28.85 -13.44 -11.90
N ARG A 471 -28.05 -13.82 -10.90
CA ARG A 471 -28.33 -14.96 -10.02
C ARG A 471 -29.55 -14.74 -9.11
N GLU A 472 -29.68 -13.54 -8.54
CA GLU A 472 -30.86 -13.17 -7.74
C GLU A 472 -32.13 -13.13 -8.57
N ALA A 473 -32.02 -12.73 -9.84
CA ALA A 473 -33.10 -12.80 -10.83
C ALA A 473 -33.41 -14.23 -11.33
N GLY A 474 -32.76 -15.27 -10.78
CA GLY A 474 -33.01 -16.67 -11.11
C GLY A 474 -32.24 -17.20 -12.33
N TRP A 475 -31.40 -16.39 -12.97
CA TRP A 475 -30.58 -16.83 -14.09
C TRP A 475 -29.37 -17.64 -13.62
N LYS A 476 -29.00 -18.62 -14.44
CA LYS A 476 -27.85 -19.49 -14.22
C LYS A 476 -26.99 -19.52 -15.47
N PHE A 477 -25.70 -19.22 -15.30
CA PHE A 477 -24.70 -19.49 -16.32
C PHE A 477 -24.49 -21.00 -16.45
N GLY A 478 -24.68 -21.54 -17.66
CA GLY A 478 -24.49 -22.96 -17.94
C GLY A 478 -23.07 -23.30 -18.40
N GLY A 479 -22.34 -22.34 -18.95
CA GLY A 479 -21.00 -22.55 -19.52
C GLY A 479 -20.87 -21.99 -20.94
N TYR A 480 -19.90 -22.51 -21.69
CA TYR A 480 -19.78 -22.26 -23.12
C TYR A 480 -19.30 -23.52 -23.83
N ARG A 481 -19.64 -23.64 -25.13
CA ARG A 481 -19.16 -24.68 -26.03
C ARG A 481 -18.34 -24.05 -27.14
N LEU A 482 -17.29 -24.72 -27.59
CA LEU A 482 -16.53 -24.27 -28.75
C LEU A 482 -17.25 -24.74 -30.02
N ALA A 483 -17.74 -23.78 -30.80
CA ALA A 483 -18.32 -24.02 -32.10
C ALA A 483 -17.23 -24.10 -33.19
N GLU A 484 -17.63 -23.97 -34.46
CA GLU A 484 -16.71 -23.96 -35.58
C GLU A 484 -15.58 -22.93 -35.38
N LYS A 485 -14.35 -23.28 -35.78
CA LYS A 485 -13.13 -22.46 -35.61
C LYS A 485 -12.82 -22.09 -34.15
N GLY A 486 -13.23 -22.92 -33.18
CA GLY A 486 -12.90 -22.74 -31.76
C GLY A 486 -13.60 -21.55 -31.09
N ARG A 487 -14.66 -20.99 -31.70
CA ARG A 487 -15.34 -19.80 -31.18
C ARG A 487 -16.32 -20.17 -30.07
N PRO A 488 -16.27 -19.55 -28.88
CA PRO A 488 -17.16 -19.88 -27.78
C PRO A 488 -18.60 -19.39 -28.04
N VAL A 489 -19.55 -20.28 -27.81
CA VAL A 489 -20.98 -19.97 -27.69
C VAL A 489 -21.37 -20.17 -26.23
N PHE A 490 -21.74 -19.09 -25.56
CA PHE A 490 -22.12 -19.07 -24.14
C PHE A 490 -23.57 -19.51 -24.01
N PHE A 491 -23.89 -20.26 -22.96
CA PHE A 491 -25.25 -20.69 -22.70
C PHE A 491 -25.65 -20.45 -21.25
N TYR A 492 -26.86 -19.93 -21.08
CA TYR A 492 -27.43 -19.55 -19.78
C TYR A 492 -28.96 -19.54 -19.84
N GLY A 493 -29.62 -19.59 -18.68
CA GLY A 493 -31.08 -19.66 -18.62
C GLY A 493 -31.64 -19.55 -17.21
N ASP A 494 -32.96 -19.40 -17.11
CA ASP A 494 -33.72 -19.28 -15.85
C ASP A 494 -34.60 -20.53 -15.58
N GLY A 495 -34.45 -21.58 -16.39
CA GLY A 495 -35.28 -22.79 -16.36
C GLY A 495 -36.56 -22.71 -17.22
N LYS A 496 -36.94 -21.50 -17.65
CA LYS A 496 -38.10 -21.26 -18.54
C LYS A 496 -37.65 -20.83 -19.94
N THR A 497 -36.53 -20.14 -20.03
CA THR A 497 -35.88 -19.73 -21.26
C THR A 497 -34.42 -20.17 -21.25
N ALA A 498 -33.99 -20.76 -22.36
CA ALA A 498 -32.59 -21.03 -22.67
C ALA A 498 -32.09 -19.98 -23.67
N VAL A 499 -30.87 -19.49 -23.44
CA VAL A 499 -30.19 -18.52 -24.29
C VAL A 499 -28.85 -19.09 -24.73
N GLU A 500 -28.56 -19.04 -26.02
CA GLU A 500 -27.23 -19.21 -26.59
C GLU A 500 -26.73 -17.86 -27.13
N ASP A 501 -25.51 -17.47 -26.78
CA ASP A 501 -24.91 -16.18 -27.14
C ASP A 501 -23.54 -16.41 -27.79
N GLY A 502 -23.47 -16.19 -29.10
CA GLY A 502 -22.30 -16.45 -29.92
C GLY A 502 -21.72 -15.17 -30.52
N PHE A 503 -20.41 -15.13 -30.66
CA PHE A 503 -19.68 -13.98 -31.20
C PHE A 503 -18.81 -14.40 -32.38
N THR A 504 -18.95 -13.69 -33.50
CA THR A 504 -18.19 -13.93 -34.73
C THR A 504 -17.47 -12.65 -35.14
N PRO A 505 -16.13 -12.59 -35.09
CA PRO A 505 -15.39 -11.43 -35.57
C PRO A 505 -15.62 -11.24 -37.09
N LEU A 506 -15.68 -9.97 -37.51
CA LEU A 506 -15.79 -9.61 -38.92
C LEU A 506 -14.45 -9.83 -39.63
N SER A 507 -14.52 -10.36 -40.85
CA SER A 507 -13.36 -10.52 -41.73
C SER A 507 -13.22 -9.30 -42.64
N GLY A 508 -12.02 -8.71 -42.72
CA GLY A 508 -11.72 -7.61 -43.64
C GLY A 508 -11.10 -6.38 -42.97
N ALA A 509 -11.17 -5.23 -43.65
CA ALA A 509 -10.55 -3.98 -43.21
C ALA A 509 -11.27 -3.33 -42.00
N LYS A 510 -12.57 -3.58 -41.84
CA LYS A 510 -13.34 -3.09 -40.69
C LYS A 510 -13.19 -4.06 -39.53
N LYS A 511 -12.78 -3.54 -38.38
CA LYS A 511 -12.73 -4.30 -37.13
C LYS A 511 -14.12 -4.30 -36.49
N GLY A 512 -14.54 -5.45 -36.00
CA GLY A 512 -15.84 -5.60 -35.38
C GLY A 512 -16.21 -7.06 -35.15
N LEU A 513 -17.39 -7.27 -34.59
CA LEU A 513 -17.98 -8.60 -34.46
C LEU A 513 -19.49 -8.57 -34.65
N THR A 514 -20.03 -9.73 -35.04
CA THR A 514 -21.45 -10.03 -35.03
C THR A 514 -21.75 -10.90 -33.81
N ARG A 515 -22.64 -10.43 -32.94
CA ARG A 515 -23.22 -11.19 -31.83
C ARG A 515 -24.55 -11.78 -32.26
N VAL A 516 -24.74 -13.07 -32.05
CA VAL A 516 -26.00 -13.76 -32.31
C VAL A 516 -26.52 -14.33 -31.00
N VAL A 517 -27.68 -13.83 -30.57
CA VAL A 517 -28.38 -14.29 -29.37
C VAL A 517 -29.58 -15.12 -29.81
N THR A 518 -29.58 -16.40 -29.49
CA THR A 518 -30.67 -17.33 -29.78
C THR A 518 -31.43 -17.65 -28.50
N THR A 519 -32.74 -17.43 -28.50
CA THR A 519 -33.59 -17.72 -27.34
C THR A 519 -34.61 -18.80 -27.64
N LYS A 520 -34.90 -19.64 -26.65
CA LYS A 520 -35.94 -20.67 -26.70
C LYS A 520 -36.71 -20.68 -25.38
N GLY A 521 -38.02 -20.50 -25.42
CA GLY A 521 -38.88 -20.45 -24.22
C GLY A 521 -39.78 -19.22 -24.16
N GLU A 522 -40.09 -18.75 -22.95
CA GLU A 522 -41.03 -17.66 -22.71
C GLU A 522 -40.58 -16.31 -23.30
N SER A 523 -41.54 -15.54 -23.83
CA SER A 523 -41.37 -14.20 -24.40
C SER A 523 -41.16 -13.10 -23.34
N GLY A 524 -41.01 -11.85 -23.79
CA GLY A 524 -40.87 -10.67 -22.91
C GLY A 524 -39.45 -10.45 -22.38
N LEU A 525 -38.46 -11.08 -23.03
CA LEU A 525 -37.06 -10.92 -22.67
C LEU A 525 -36.45 -9.73 -23.42
N TYR A 526 -35.69 -8.92 -22.71
CA TYR A 526 -34.94 -7.79 -23.25
C TYR A 526 -33.46 -7.99 -22.97
N LEU A 527 -32.63 -7.60 -23.93
CA LEU A 527 -31.19 -7.51 -23.79
C LEU A 527 -30.77 -6.05 -23.66
N ARG A 528 -29.91 -5.73 -22.69
CA ARG A 528 -29.30 -4.41 -22.56
C ARG A 528 -28.02 -4.37 -23.39
N VAL A 529 -28.08 -3.73 -24.54
CA VAL A 529 -27.03 -3.76 -25.56
C VAL A 529 -25.92 -2.77 -25.22
N ALA A 530 -26.28 -1.56 -24.78
CA ALA A 530 -25.35 -0.48 -24.46
C ALA A 530 -25.98 0.53 -23.50
N VAL A 531 -25.15 1.21 -22.71
CA VAL A 531 -25.55 2.32 -21.83
C VAL A 531 -24.44 3.37 -21.89
N GLY A 532 -24.80 4.62 -22.11
CA GLY A 532 -23.85 5.73 -22.15
C GLY A 532 -24.30 6.88 -23.03
N LYS A 533 -23.33 7.65 -23.51
CA LYS A 533 -23.55 8.73 -24.47
C LYS A 533 -23.72 8.15 -25.87
N LEU A 534 -24.97 7.92 -26.25
CA LEU A 534 -25.33 7.26 -27.50
C LEU A 534 -25.74 8.27 -28.57
N GLU A 535 -25.06 8.20 -29.70
CA GLU A 535 -25.36 9.00 -30.89
C GLU A 535 -26.04 8.16 -31.97
N LYS A 536 -27.26 8.52 -32.34
CA LYS A 536 -27.98 7.86 -33.43
C LYS A 536 -27.49 8.40 -34.77
N LYS A 537 -27.01 7.54 -35.66
CA LYS A 537 -26.55 7.89 -37.01
C LYS A 537 -27.69 7.81 -38.03
N ALA A 538 -27.50 8.42 -39.19
CA ALA A 538 -28.53 8.54 -40.24
C ALA A 538 -29.00 7.19 -40.81
N ASP A 539 -28.17 6.16 -40.75
CA ASP A 539 -28.47 4.80 -41.19
C ASP A 539 -29.21 3.96 -40.12
N GLY A 540 -29.56 4.56 -38.99
CA GLY A 540 -30.25 3.91 -37.87
C GLY A 540 -29.34 3.14 -36.92
N SER A 541 -28.02 3.14 -37.12
CA SER A 541 -27.05 2.64 -36.14
C SER A 541 -26.83 3.63 -35.00
N TYR A 542 -26.21 3.15 -33.92
CA TYR A 542 -25.85 3.93 -32.76
C TYR A 542 -24.34 3.90 -32.54
N GLU A 543 -23.73 5.00 -32.13
CA GLU A 543 -22.32 5.03 -31.76
C GLU A 543 -22.16 5.20 -30.25
N LEU A 544 -21.25 4.43 -29.68
CA LEU A 544 -20.79 4.50 -28.29
C LEU A 544 -19.27 4.50 -28.28
N ASP A 545 -18.64 5.60 -27.88
CA ASP A 545 -17.18 5.72 -27.75
C ASP A 545 -16.40 5.21 -28.99
N GLY A 546 -16.86 5.60 -30.18
CA GLY A 546 -16.28 5.19 -31.45
C GLY A 546 -16.69 3.79 -31.96
N LEU A 547 -17.51 3.05 -31.20
CA LEU A 547 -18.08 1.77 -31.63
C LEU A 547 -19.49 1.95 -32.18
N GLY A 548 -19.67 1.65 -33.46
CA GLY A 548 -20.97 1.53 -34.11
C GLY A 548 -21.70 0.24 -33.72
N ILE A 549 -22.97 0.37 -33.36
CA ILE A 549 -23.87 -0.69 -32.91
C ILE A 549 -25.10 -0.70 -33.81
N ARG A 550 -25.38 -1.84 -34.44
CA ARG A 550 -26.53 -2.00 -35.33
C ARG A 550 -27.26 -3.30 -35.05
N ALA A 551 -28.57 -3.20 -34.83
CA ALA A 551 -29.47 -4.36 -34.75
C ALA A 551 -30.88 -3.95 -35.16
N LYS A 552 -31.67 -4.91 -35.66
CA LYS A 552 -33.07 -4.68 -36.01
C LYS A 552 -33.92 -4.62 -34.73
N GLY A 553 -34.64 -3.52 -34.53
CA GLY A 553 -35.56 -3.37 -33.40
C GLY A 553 -34.94 -2.82 -32.12
N LEU A 554 -33.80 -2.12 -32.20
CA LEU A 554 -33.23 -1.39 -31.06
C LEU A 554 -34.20 -0.33 -30.55
N ILE A 555 -34.37 -0.28 -29.23
CA ILE A 555 -35.17 0.70 -28.51
C ILE A 555 -34.22 1.55 -27.67
N GLU A 556 -34.19 2.85 -27.96
CA GLU A 556 -33.48 3.85 -27.17
C GLU A 556 -34.42 4.41 -26.09
N ARG A 557 -33.94 4.51 -24.85
CA ARG A 557 -34.64 5.20 -23.77
C ARG A 557 -33.65 5.89 -22.82
N GLY A 558 -34.18 6.77 -21.97
CA GLY A 558 -33.39 7.64 -21.07
C GLY A 558 -33.28 9.07 -21.58
N GLU A 559 -32.72 9.95 -20.76
CA GLU A 559 -32.55 11.38 -21.05
C GLU A 559 -31.08 11.81 -20.90
N ASN A 560 -30.70 12.89 -21.59
CA ASN A 560 -29.38 13.50 -21.53
C ASN A 560 -28.23 12.52 -21.86
N GLU A 561 -27.15 12.55 -21.08
CA GLU A 561 -25.92 11.78 -21.36
C GLU A 561 -25.97 10.31 -20.90
N ARG A 562 -27.10 9.83 -20.35
CA ARG A 562 -27.23 8.46 -19.84
C ARG A 562 -28.39 7.73 -20.52
N LYS A 563 -28.21 7.45 -21.80
CA LYS A 563 -29.14 6.67 -22.62
C LYS A 563 -28.86 5.18 -22.50
N GLU A 564 -29.86 4.36 -22.80
CA GLU A 564 -29.70 2.92 -22.93
C GLU A 564 -30.35 2.37 -24.19
N LEU A 565 -29.68 1.38 -24.79
CA LEU A 565 -30.19 0.60 -25.92
C LEU A 565 -30.66 -0.75 -25.44
N LEU A 566 -31.97 -1.00 -25.62
CA LEU A 566 -32.58 -2.28 -25.36
C LEU A 566 -32.93 -2.98 -26.66
N LEU A 567 -32.85 -4.30 -26.66
CA LEU A 567 -33.26 -5.14 -27.76
C LEU A 567 -34.27 -6.19 -27.26
N PRO A 568 -35.54 -6.15 -27.70
CA PRO A 568 -36.49 -7.21 -27.43
C PRO A 568 -36.01 -8.51 -28.09
N LEU A 569 -35.97 -9.59 -27.33
CA LEU A 569 -35.62 -10.92 -27.82
C LEU A 569 -36.90 -11.74 -27.99
N ALA A 570 -37.19 -12.13 -29.23
CA ALA A 570 -38.21 -13.13 -29.55
C ALA A 570 -37.57 -14.54 -29.62
N GLU A 571 -38.41 -15.57 -29.58
CA GLU A 571 -37.94 -16.94 -29.81
C GLU A 571 -37.26 -17.05 -31.19
N GLY A 572 -36.08 -17.68 -31.21
CA GLY A 572 -35.19 -17.73 -32.36
C GLY A 572 -33.96 -16.85 -32.22
N ALA A 573 -33.27 -16.62 -33.35
CA ALA A 573 -31.99 -15.94 -33.40
C ALA A 573 -32.13 -14.44 -33.72
N THR A 574 -31.46 -13.60 -32.93
CA THR A 574 -31.35 -12.16 -33.14
C THR A 574 -29.89 -11.77 -33.30
N SER A 575 -29.58 -10.93 -34.29
CA SER A 575 -28.21 -10.50 -34.63
C SER A 575 -27.96 -9.04 -34.27
N ILE A 576 -26.76 -8.76 -33.74
CA ILE A 576 -26.26 -7.44 -33.39
C ILE A 576 -24.86 -7.30 -33.96
N GLU A 577 -24.60 -6.25 -34.72
CA GLU A 577 -23.27 -5.91 -35.23
C GLU A 577 -22.65 -4.80 -34.37
N TYR A 578 -21.38 -5.01 -34.01
CA TYR A 578 -20.51 -4.04 -33.34
C TYR A 578 -19.30 -3.78 -34.25
N VAL A 579 -19.10 -2.55 -34.73
CA VAL A 579 -18.10 -2.19 -35.75
C VAL A 579 -17.43 -0.88 -35.35
N TRP A 580 -16.10 -0.84 -35.37
CA TRP A 580 -15.35 0.42 -35.23
C TRP A 580 -15.17 1.10 -36.59
#